data_AF-A0A945FCH2-F1
#
_entry.id   AF-A0A945FCH2-F1
#
_cell.length_a   1.000
_cell.length_b   1.000
_cell.length_c   1.000
_cell.angle_alpha   90.00
_cell.angle_beta   90.00
_cell.angle_gamma   90.00
#
_symmetry.space_group_name_H-M   'P 1'
#
loop_
_entity.id
_entity.type
_entity.pdbx_description
1 polymer ?
#
loop_
_entity_poly.entity_id
_entity_poly.type
_entity_poly.pdbx_seq_one_letter_code
_entity_poly.pdbx_strand_id
1 'polypeptide(L)' 'MANNDYPMPPHYPFINTQMMTARELREMLEDLWEWVHDAEMAHENVAPSDDLIQEIRQQMGVIIEERVERHSDEPGRSAE' A
#
# COMPACT_ATOMS: atom_id res chain seq x y z
N MET A 1 -4.87 -2.34 29.96
CA MET A 1 -4.10 -2.36 28.69
C MET A 1 -5.08 -1.90 27.64
N ALA A 2 -4.96 -0.66 27.17
CA ALA A 2 -5.83 -0.15 26.12
C ALA A 2 -5.53 -1.01 24.88
N ASN A 3 -6.48 -1.85 24.48
CA ASN A 3 -6.47 -2.45 23.16
C ASN A 3 -6.72 -1.28 22.21
N ASN A 4 -5.62 -0.64 21.81
CA ASN A 4 -5.64 0.40 20.80
C ASN A 4 -5.82 -0.30 19.46
N ASP A 5 -7.06 -0.72 19.21
CA ASP A 5 -7.48 -1.48 18.03
C ASP A 5 -7.63 -0.48 16.87
N TYR A 6 -6.54 0.22 16.54
CA TYR A 6 -6.50 0.93 15.27
C TYR A 6 -6.62 -0.13 14.17
N PRO A 7 -7.52 0.07 13.18
CA PRO A 7 -7.80 -0.96 12.18
C PRO A 7 -6.50 -1.41 11.52
N MET A 8 -6.36 -2.72 11.32
CA MET A 8 -5.18 -3.24 10.64
C MET A 8 -5.14 -2.73 9.19
N PRO A 9 -3.93 -2.46 8.65
CA PRO A 9 -3.80 -2.08 7.26
C PRO A 9 -4.33 -3.19 6.33
N PRO A 10 -4.97 -2.82 5.21
CA PRO A 10 -5.54 -3.78 4.29
C PRO A 10 -4.43 -4.69 3.71
N HIS A 11 -4.72 -5.98 3.58
CA HIS A 11 -3.80 -7.01 3.06
C HIS A 11 -2.50 -7.24 3.87
N TYR A 12 -2.39 -6.71 5.08
CA TYR A 12 -1.26 -6.93 5.98
C TYR A 12 -1.36 -8.26 6.75
N PRO A 13 -0.24 -8.94 7.09
CA PRO A 13 1.16 -8.64 6.73
C PRO A 13 1.60 -9.19 5.37
N PHE A 14 0.73 -9.93 4.66
CA PHE A 14 1.12 -10.69 3.49
C PHE A 14 0.56 -10.10 2.20
N ILE A 15 1.38 -9.28 1.55
CA ILE A 15 1.13 -8.75 0.21
C ILE A 15 2.00 -9.53 -0.79
N ASN A 16 1.36 -10.28 -1.69
CA ASN A 16 2.06 -10.95 -2.78
C ASN A 16 1.80 -10.19 -4.09
N THR A 17 2.53 -9.10 -4.28
CA THR A 17 2.42 -8.23 -5.47
C THR A 17 2.60 -8.99 -6.78
N GLN A 18 3.42 -10.05 -6.78
CA GLN A 18 3.72 -10.86 -7.96
C GLN A 18 2.50 -11.61 -8.50
N MET A 19 1.56 -12.02 -7.63
CA MET A 19 0.37 -12.79 -8.01
C MET A 19 -0.86 -11.93 -8.34
N MET A 20 -0.77 -10.61 -8.21
CA MET A 20 -1.89 -9.69 -8.42
C MET A 20 -1.89 -9.12 -9.84
N THR A 21 -3.06 -8.79 -10.37
CA THR A 21 -3.19 -8.06 -11.64
C THR A 21 -2.90 -6.57 -11.46
N ALA A 22 -2.65 -5.84 -12.56
CA ALA A 22 -2.44 -4.38 -12.50
C ALA A 22 -3.64 -3.61 -11.90
N ARG A 23 -4.86 -4.15 -12.06
CA ARG A 23 -6.08 -3.59 -11.43
C ARG A 23 -6.06 -3.81 -9.93
N GLU A 24 -5.81 -5.04 -9.48
CA GLU A 24 -5.76 -5.36 -8.05
C GLU A 24 -4.63 -4.62 -7.33
N LEU A 25 -3.47 -4.45 -7.97
CA LEU A 25 -2.38 -3.63 -7.45
C LEU A 25 -2.77 -2.14 -7.33
N ARG A 26 -3.63 -1.63 -8.23
CA ARG A 26 -4.15 -0.25 -8.16
C ARG A 26 -5.14 -0.10 -7.01
N GLU A 27 -6.11 -1.02 -6.91
CA GLU A 27 -7.12 -1.03 -5.84
C GLU A 27 -6.43 -1.12 -4.46
N MET A 28 -5.49 -2.06 -4.31
CA MET A 28 -4.69 -2.19 -3.08
C MET A 28 -3.91 -0.92 -2.74
N LEU A 29 -3.31 -0.25 -3.73
CA LEU A 29 -2.59 0.99 -3.49
C LEU A 29 -3.52 2.12 -3.04
N GLU A 30 -4.75 2.18 -3.56
CA GLU A 30 -5.79 3.13 -3.13
C GLU A 30 -6.21 2.85 -1.68
N ASP A 31 -6.47 1.59 -1.32
CA ASP A 31 -6.82 1.16 0.05
C ASP A 31 -5.70 1.49 1.07
N LEU A 32 -4.44 1.21 0.72
CA LEU A 32 -3.30 1.52 1.59
C LEU A 32 -3.08 3.03 1.75
N TRP A 33 -3.31 3.82 0.70
CA TRP A 33 -3.24 5.28 0.77
C TRP A 33 -4.29 5.85 1.73
N GLU A 34 -5.53 5.36 1.65
CA GLU A 34 -6.62 5.80 2.54
C GLU A 34 -6.29 5.45 3.99
N TRP A 35 -5.81 4.23 4.24
CA TRP A 35 -5.42 3.79 5.57
C TRP A 35 -4.27 4.63 6.15
N VAL A 36 -3.20 4.87 5.38
CA VAL A 36 -2.07 5.70 5.84
C VAL A 36 -2.54 7.12 6.14
N HIS A 37 -3.40 7.68 5.29
CA HIS A 37 -3.93 9.03 5.49
C HIS A 37 -4.76 9.13 6.78
N ASP A 38 -5.66 8.17 7.03
CA ASP A 38 -6.45 8.14 8.26
C ASP A 38 -5.54 7.93 9.49
N ALA A 39 -4.52 7.09 9.37
CA ALA A 39 -3.56 6.80 10.44
C ALA A 39 -2.75 8.05 10.85
N GLU A 40 -2.36 8.86 9.87
CA GLU A 40 -1.64 10.11 10.11
C GLU A 40 -2.52 11.23 10.67
N MET A 41 -3.83 11.17 10.40
CA MET A 41 -4.81 12.12 10.93
C MET A 41 -5.42 11.67 12.27
N ALA A 42 -5.18 10.42 12.66
CA ALA A 42 -5.67 9.85 13.90
C ALA A 42 -5.06 10.55 15.12
N HIS A 43 -5.86 10.68 16.19
CA HIS A 43 -5.39 11.28 17.44
C HIS A 43 -4.26 10.42 18.04
N GLU A 44 -3.23 11.03 18.64
CA GLU A 44 -2.07 10.34 19.23
C GLU A 44 -2.39 9.18 20.19
N ASN A 45 -3.57 9.18 20.82
CA ASN A 45 -4.02 8.15 21.74
C ASN A 45 -4.60 6.92 21.04
N VAL A 46 -4.93 7.04 19.75
CA VAL A 46 -5.55 5.99 18.93
C VAL A 46 -4.76 5.67 17.67
N ALA A 47 -3.86 6.55 17.23
CA ALA A 47 -3.03 6.34 16.05
C ALA A 47 -2.19 5.06 16.16
N PRO A 48 -1.91 4.39 15.02
CA PRO A 48 -0.94 3.30 14.98
C PRO A 48 0.47 3.85 15.23
N SER A 49 1.42 2.95 15.46
CA SER A 49 2.83 3.34 15.63
C SER A 49 3.40 3.91 14.33
N ASP A 50 4.24 4.93 14.44
CA ASP A 50 4.95 5.54 13.29
C ASP A 50 5.73 4.49 12.48
N ASP A 51 6.31 3.49 13.15
CA ASP A 51 7.01 2.37 12.53
C ASP A 51 6.09 1.55 11.59
N LEU A 52 4.83 1.31 12.00
CA LEU A 52 3.85 0.63 11.16
C LEU A 52 3.46 1.51 9.96
N ILE A 53 3.23 2.80 10.17
CA ILE A 53 2.92 3.74 9.07
C ILE A 53 4.07 3.75 8.05
N GLN A 54 5.31 3.80 8.53
CA GLN A 54 6.52 3.77 7.70
C GLN A 54 6.68 2.44 6.96
N GLU A 55 6.38 1.30 7.59
CA GLU A 55 6.39 -0.01 6.94
C GLU A 55 5.36 -0.08 5.80
N ILE A 56 4.14 0.40 6.02
CA ILE A 56 3.11 0.44 4.98
C ILE A 56 3.52 1.36 3.84
N ARG A 57 4.08 2.54 4.11
CA ARG A 57 4.61 3.44 3.06
C ARG A 57 5.69 2.76 2.21
N GLN A 58 6.57 1.96 2.81
CA GLN A 58 7.58 1.20 2.07
C GLN A 58 6.93 0.12 1.19
N GLN A 59 5.93 -0.60 1.70
CA GLN A 59 5.17 -1.58 0.91
C GLN A 59 4.46 -0.93 -0.28
N MET A 60 3.88 0.26 -0.10
CA MET A 60 3.30 1.04 -1.20
C MET A 60 4.33 1.38 -2.27
N GLY A 61 5.57 1.70 -1.88
CA GLY A 61 6.69 1.89 -2.81
C GLY A 61 6.93 0.67 -3.70
N VAL A 62 6.99 -0.52 -3.10
CA VAL A 62 7.16 -1.79 -3.83
C VAL A 62 5.99 -2.04 -4.81
N ILE A 63 4.75 -1.77 -4.39
CA ILE A 63 3.57 -1.92 -5.26
C ILE A 63 3.66 -0.97 -6.47
N ILE A 64 4.14 0.26 -6.26
CA ILE A 64 4.33 1.24 -7.34
C ILE A 64 5.42 0.78 -8.31
N GLU A 65 6.55 0.30 -7.81
CA GLU A 65 7.65 -0.23 -8.64
C GLU A 65 7.18 -1.42 -9.48
N GLU A 66 6.52 -2.41 -8.88
CA GLU A 66 5.95 -3.57 -9.58
C GLU A 66 4.97 -3.15 -10.68
N ARG A 67 4.15 -2.12 -10.44
CA ARG A 67 3.23 -1.58 -11.46
C ARG A 67 3.97 -0.91 -12.61
N VAL A 68 5.03 -0.15 -12.34
CA VAL A 68 5.85 0.51 -13.37
C VAL A 68 6.58 -0.51 -14.23
N GLU A 69 7.13 -1.57 -13.63
CA GLU A 69 7.80 -2.65 -14.37
C GLU A 69 6.82 -3.41 -15.28
N ARG A 70 5.62 -3.74 -14.79
CA ARG A 70 4.59 -4.42 -15.58
C ARG A 70 4.02 -3.58 -16.72
N HIS A 71 3.82 -2.28 -16.49
CA HIS A 71 3.38 -1.36 -17.54
C HIS A 71 4.52 -1.00 -18.52
N SER A 72 5.78 -1.18 -18.13
CA SER A 72 6.93 -1.05 -19.04
C SER A 72 7.13 -2.30 -19.92
N ASP A 73 6.69 -3.46 -19.46
CA ASP A 73 6.72 -4.72 -20.24
C ASP A 73 5.54 -4.84 -21.23
N GLU A 74 4.52 -3.96 -21.17
CA GLU A 74 3.55 -3.82 -22.26
C GLU A 74 4.29 -3.38 -23.55
N PRO A 75 4.32 -4.19 -24.63
CA PRO A 75 4.91 -3.81 -25.91
C PRO A 75 3.99 -2.77 -26.57
N GLY A 76 4.07 -1.54 -26.09
CA GLY A 76 3.07 -0.50 -26.33
C GLY A 76 3.66 0.88 -26.48
N ARG A 77 4.91 1.00 -26.95
CA ARG A 77 5.44 2.19 -27.63
C ARG A 77 6.78 1.89 -28.30
N SER A 78 6.74 1.07 -29.35
CA SER A 78 7.60 1.34 -30.50
C SER A 78 7.13 2.69 -31.05
N ALA A 79 7.88 3.76 -30.75
CA ALA A 79 7.75 4.99 -31.51
C ALA A 79 8.28 4.70 -32.91
N GLU A 80 7.36 4.53 -33.86
CA GLU A 80 7.62 4.72 -35.30
C GLU A 80 7.91 6.20 -35.59
#